data_AF-A0A3P6RAI3-F1
#
_entry.id   AF-A0A3P6RAI3-F1
#
_cell.length_a   1.000
_cell.length_b   1.000
_cell.length_c   1.000
_cell.angle_alpha   90.00
_cell.angle_beta   90.00
_cell.angle_gamma   90.00
#
_symmetry.space_group_name_H-M   'P 1'
#
loop_
_entity.id
_entity.type
_entity.pdbx_description
1 polymer ?
#
loop_
_entity_poly.entity_id
_entity_poly.type
_entity_poly.pdbx_seq_one_letter_code
_entity_poly.pdbx_strand_id
1 'polypeptide(L)'
;MELRLFCSVDVYVKPKIWTAHVNGKKHRDSVERLKQQLVSGPKRPNDASAAHNGAPPMKKTRGICSDYSGLYPLQIFVPEDSQPVPSSNGPLPSDFFDEEPGLSIQTPWQKNKDEENAHLRERKGVIEGVPQGFFDDKRRDGMVRVRETIENEAQMNEEYDRLMRELNEQNHEDEAKAEEEDEQDALFRDISNADDQMENWMRLNAMEKLKEARLQEVGIVF
;
A
#
# COMPACT_ATOMS: atom_id res chain seq x y z
N MET A 1 14.30 18.35 -8.93
CA MET A 1 13.83 18.20 -7.53
C MET A 1 14.26 16.82 -7.06
N GLU A 2 15.10 16.73 -6.02
CA GLU A 2 15.61 15.45 -5.51
C GLU A 2 14.55 14.86 -4.58
N LEU A 3 13.82 13.83 -5.03
CA LEU A 3 12.87 13.09 -4.18
C LEU A 3 13.66 12.46 -3.01
N ARG A 4 13.12 12.54 -1.80
CA ARG A 4 13.71 11.94 -0.58
C ARG A 4 12.64 11.07 0.08
N LEU A 5 13.01 9.86 0.50
CA LEU A 5 12.12 8.94 1.19
C LEU A 5 12.45 8.93 2.69
N PHE A 6 11.41 8.88 3.53
CA PHE A 6 11.54 8.95 4.97
C PHE A 6 11.17 7.62 5.60
N CYS A 7 12.07 7.10 6.45
CA CYS A 7 11.80 5.95 7.29
C CYS A 7 11.57 6.45 8.71
N SER A 8 10.39 6.18 9.28
CA SER A 8 10.00 6.66 10.61
C SER A 8 10.81 6.04 11.76
N VAL A 9 11.65 5.06 11.45
CA VAL A 9 12.44 4.29 12.43
C VAL A 9 13.89 4.74 12.46
N ASP A 10 14.45 5.17 11.31
CA ASP A 10 15.82 5.67 11.19
C ASP A 10 15.95 6.65 10.01
N VAL A 11 16.52 7.83 10.29
CA VAL A 11 16.95 8.97 9.43
C VAL A 11 16.70 8.92 7.92
N TYR A 12 16.33 10.08 7.34
CA TYR A 12 16.20 10.39 5.91
C TYR A 12 17.11 9.59 4.95
N VAL A 13 16.49 8.96 3.95
CA VAL A 13 17.17 8.06 3.01
C VAL A 13 16.92 8.51 1.56
N LYS A 14 17.95 8.44 0.72
CA LYS A 14 17.80 8.71 -0.71
C LYS A 14 17.00 7.59 -1.38
N PRO A 15 16.14 7.87 -2.38
CA PRO A 15 15.26 6.86 -2.98
C PRO A 15 16.02 5.65 -3.54
N LYS A 16 17.19 5.88 -4.13
CA LYS A 16 18.01 4.82 -4.75
C LYS A 16 18.51 3.75 -3.78
N ILE A 17 18.56 4.05 -2.48
CA ILE A 17 19.03 3.11 -1.44
C ILE A 17 17.91 2.72 -0.47
N TRP A 18 16.67 3.12 -0.75
CA TRP A 18 15.52 2.85 0.10
C TRP A 18 15.29 1.36 0.32
N THR A 19 15.25 0.57 -0.76
CA THR A 19 15.05 -0.89 -0.70
C THR A 19 16.12 -1.58 0.14
N ALA A 20 17.38 -1.16 0.01
CA ALA A 20 18.48 -1.71 0.82
C ALA A 20 18.40 -1.25 2.29
N HIS A 21 17.93 -0.03 2.54
CA HIS A 21 17.75 0.51 3.88
C HIS A 21 16.64 -0.21 4.65
N VAL A 22 15.43 -0.34 4.07
CA VAL A 22 14.29 -1.00 4.73
C VAL A 22 14.52 -2.50 4.93
N ASN A 23 15.30 -3.13 4.03
CA ASN A 23 15.72 -4.52 4.20
C ASN A 23 16.98 -4.68 5.05
N GLY A 24 17.61 -3.57 5.45
CA GLY A 24 18.86 -3.54 6.20
C GLY A 24 18.68 -3.98 7.65
N LYS A 25 19.73 -4.57 8.20
CA LYS A 25 19.74 -5.06 9.59
C LYS A 25 19.41 -3.97 10.62
N LYS A 26 19.95 -2.76 10.44
CA LYS A 26 19.71 -1.64 11.38
C LYS A 26 18.23 -1.26 11.49
N HIS A 27 17.55 -1.15 10.34
CA HIS A 27 16.12 -0.86 10.32
C HIS A 27 15.31 -1.96 11.00
N ARG A 28 15.61 -3.23 10.67
CA ARG A 28 14.96 -4.40 11.28
C ARG A 28 15.15 -4.46 12.79
N ASP A 29 16.38 -4.30 13.27
CA ASP A 29 16.71 -4.31 14.70
C ASP A 29 16.00 -3.15 15.44
N SER A 30 15.91 -1.97 14.83
CA SER A 30 15.23 -0.81 15.41
C SER A 30 13.70 -0.99 15.46
N VAL A 31 13.08 -1.55 14.41
CA VAL A 31 11.67 -1.96 14.38
C VAL A 31 11.38 -2.99 15.47
N GLU A 32 12.24 -4.01 15.61
CA GLU A 32 12.05 -5.06 16.60
C GLU A 32 12.19 -4.53 18.02
N ARG A 33 13.15 -3.64 18.28
CA ARG A 33 13.29 -2.94 19.56
C ARG A 33 12.05 -2.12 19.92
N LEU A 34 11.48 -1.39 18.96
CA LEU A 34 10.24 -0.64 19.15
C LEU A 34 9.08 -1.59 19.47
N LYS A 35 8.95 -2.71 18.75
CA LYS A 35 7.95 -3.74 19.05
C LYS A 35 8.13 -4.32 20.46
N GLN A 36 9.36 -4.63 20.86
CA GLN A 36 9.65 -5.13 22.20
C GLN A 36 9.33 -4.10 23.29
N GLN A 37 9.55 -2.81 23.07
CA GLN A 37 9.17 -1.74 24.00
C GLN A 37 7.65 -1.55 24.12
N LEU A 38 6.90 -1.86 23.07
CA LEU A 38 5.43 -1.82 23.10
C LEU A 38 4.84 -3.06 23.80
N VAL A 39 5.46 -4.23 23.62
CA VAL A 39 5.01 -5.49 24.25
C VAL A 39 5.43 -5.55 25.73
N SER A 40 6.60 -4.99 26.07
CA SER A 40 7.01 -4.76 27.46
C SER A 40 6.52 -3.39 27.91
N GLY A 41 5.24 -3.30 28.30
CA GLY A 41 4.67 -2.08 28.87
C GLY A 41 5.56 -1.48 29.98
N PRO A 42 5.49 -0.15 30.21
CA PRO A 42 6.44 0.56 31.07
C PRO A 42 6.39 0.00 32.49
N LYS A 43 7.40 -0.81 32.83
CA LYS A 43 7.64 -1.32 34.17
C LYS A 43 8.11 -0.13 35.02
N ARG A 44 7.17 0.58 35.64
CA ARG A 44 7.46 1.55 36.70
C ARG A 44 8.11 0.78 37.87
N PRO A 45 9.32 1.13 38.32
CA PRO A 45 9.72 0.78 39.68
C PRO A 45 9.00 1.75 40.63
N ASN A 46 8.13 1.20 41.49
CA ASN A 46 7.51 1.95 42.58
C ASN A 46 8.15 1.57 43.93
N ASP A 47 8.23 2.59 44.78
CA ASP A 47 8.57 2.66 46.22
C ASP A 47 10.05 2.62 46.63
N ALA A 48 10.58 3.48 47.52
CA ALA A 48 10.09 4.70 48.17
C ALA A 48 11.27 5.47 48.82
N SER A 49 11.08 6.80 48.98
CA SER A 49 11.60 7.72 50.02
C SER A 49 13.09 8.14 50.09
N ALA A 50 13.35 9.43 49.77
CA ALA A 50 13.95 10.42 50.70
C ALA A 50 14.01 11.83 50.06
N ALA A 51 13.70 12.85 50.87
CA ALA A 51 13.53 14.25 50.51
C ALA A 51 14.85 15.02 50.25
N HIS A 52 14.82 16.03 49.36
CA HIS A 52 15.35 17.38 49.63
C HIS A 52 14.89 18.41 48.57
N ASN A 53 14.63 19.63 49.04
CA ASN A 53 14.19 20.83 48.34
C ASN A 53 15.22 21.42 47.34
N GLY A 54 14.71 22.13 46.32
CA GLY A 54 15.44 23.09 45.49
C GLY A 54 14.91 23.18 44.05
N ALA A 55 14.33 24.32 43.67
CA ALA A 55 13.85 24.65 42.31
C ALA A 55 14.59 25.90 41.79
N PRO A 56 14.41 26.36 40.53
CA PRO A 56 14.23 25.72 39.20
C PRO A 56 15.31 26.31 38.21
N PRO A 57 15.21 26.45 36.86
CA PRO A 57 14.18 26.13 35.85
C PRO A 57 14.73 25.36 34.60
N MET A 58 13.96 24.77 33.70
CA MET A 58 13.33 25.43 32.55
C MET A 58 12.57 24.42 31.65
N LYS A 59 11.45 24.88 31.09
CA LYS A 59 10.96 24.65 29.71
C LYS A 59 10.52 23.24 29.24
N LYS A 60 9.25 23.23 28.81
CA LYS A 60 8.57 22.47 27.73
C LYS A 60 7.66 21.30 28.16
N THR A 61 6.37 21.53 27.91
CA THR A 61 5.54 20.81 26.94
C THR A 61 5.61 19.28 26.95
N ARG A 62 4.49 18.64 27.34
CA ARG A 62 3.62 17.77 26.52
C ARG A 62 2.77 16.87 27.45
N GLY A 63 1.52 16.59 27.11
CA GLY A 63 0.74 15.56 27.82
C GLY A 63 -0.73 15.51 27.43
N ILE A 64 -1.02 14.76 26.37
CA ILE A 64 -2.34 14.22 26.01
C ILE A 64 -2.67 13.10 27.01
N CYS A 65 -3.92 13.02 27.48
CA CYS A 65 -4.56 11.78 27.95
C CYS A 65 -5.64 11.43 26.90
N SER A 66 -5.64 10.22 26.33
CA SER A 66 -6.39 9.03 26.82
C SER A 66 -7.90 9.30 26.74
N ASP A 67 -8.74 8.57 26.01
CA ASP A 67 -8.84 7.12 25.79
C ASP A 67 -9.84 6.88 24.64
N TYR A 68 -9.59 5.96 23.72
CA TYR A 68 -10.62 5.00 23.31
C TYR A 68 -10.00 3.84 22.50
N SER A 69 -9.99 2.69 23.13
CA SER A 69 -9.80 1.38 22.51
C SER A 69 -11.12 0.90 21.89
N GLY A 70 -11.10 0.47 20.63
CA GLY A 70 -12.03 -0.56 20.17
C GLY A 70 -12.40 -0.50 18.67
N LEU A 71 -12.22 -1.64 17.99
CA LEU A 71 -12.80 -2.06 16.69
C LEU A 71 -12.03 -1.55 15.45
N TYR A 72 -11.29 -2.31 14.61
CA TYR A 72 -11.13 -3.74 14.30
C TYR A 72 -9.74 -3.96 13.65
N PRO A 73 -9.02 -5.07 13.87
CA PRO A 73 -7.97 -5.51 12.94
C PRO A 73 -8.62 -6.35 11.82
N LEU A 74 -8.49 -5.86 10.58
CA LEU A 74 -8.76 -6.62 9.36
C LEU A 74 -7.91 -7.90 9.38
N GLN A 75 -8.55 -9.04 9.57
CA GLN A 75 -7.90 -10.35 9.59
C GLN A 75 -7.55 -10.74 8.15
N ILE A 76 -6.32 -10.41 7.74
CA ILE A 76 -5.72 -11.01 6.56
C ILE A 76 -5.55 -12.50 6.86
N PHE A 77 -6.35 -13.31 6.19
CA PHE A 77 -6.27 -14.77 6.19
C PHE A 77 -4.91 -15.17 5.61
N VAL A 78 -3.98 -15.58 6.47
CA VAL A 78 -2.72 -16.21 6.07
C VAL A 78 -3.02 -17.70 5.90
N PRO A 79 -2.85 -18.30 4.71
CA PRO A 79 -2.91 -19.74 4.57
C PRO A 79 -1.73 -20.36 5.33
N GLU A 80 -2.03 -20.97 6.47
CA GLU A 80 -1.17 -21.90 7.17
C GLU A 80 -1.28 -23.26 6.47
N ASP A 81 -0.41 -23.50 5.48
CA ASP A 81 0.19 -24.81 5.30
C ASP A 81 1.50 -24.68 4.50
N SER A 82 2.62 -24.89 5.17
CA SER A 82 3.94 -25.02 4.55
C SER A 82 4.61 -26.24 5.15
N GLN A 83 4.20 -27.40 4.66
CA GLN A 83 4.97 -28.63 4.76
C GLN A 83 6.36 -28.42 4.13
N PRO A 84 7.43 -28.95 4.72
CA PRO A 84 8.78 -28.84 4.17
C PRO A 84 8.91 -29.70 2.90
N VAL A 85 8.97 -29.06 1.74
CA VAL A 85 9.39 -29.72 0.50
C VAL A 85 10.90 -30.02 0.58
N PRO A 86 11.36 -31.25 0.29
CA PRO A 86 12.79 -31.53 0.22
C PRO A 86 13.39 -30.74 -0.96
N SER A 87 14.40 -29.94 -0.63
CA SER A 87 15.27 -29.26 -1.57
C SER A 87 15.92 -30.26 -2.51
N SER A 88 15.38 -30.38 -3.72
CA SER A 88 15.96 -31.13 -4.83
C SER A 88 17.06 -30.31 -5.51
N ASN A 89 18.14 -30.04 -4.80
CA ASN A 89 19.42 -29.65 -5.39
C ASN A 89 20.29 -30.91 -5.56
N GLY A 90 19.78 -31.88 -6.33
CA GLY A 90 20.57 -33.04 -6.75
C GLY A 90 21.55 -32.63 -7.87
N PRO A 91 22.81 -33.07 -7.85
CA PRO A 91 23.71 -32.88 -8.99
C PRO A 91 23.15 -33.61 -10.21
N LEU A 92 23.23 -32.96 -11.38
CA LEU A 92 22.86 -33.54 -12.67
C LEU A 92 23.59 -34.89 -12.88
N PRO A 93 22.94 -35.90 -13.49
CA PRO A 93 23.61 -37.15 -13.83
C PRO A 93 24.84 -36.86 -14.69
N SER A 94 25.99 -37.45 -14.31
CA SER A 94 27.28 -37.24 -14.99
C SER A 94 27.27 -37.64 -16.46
N ASP A 95 26.30 -38.46 -16.85
CA ASP A 95 26.08 -38.97 -18.21
C ASP A 95 25.38 -37.95 -19.14
N PHE A 96 25.04 -36.75 -18.65
CA PHE A 96 24.41 -35.71 -19.47
C PHE A 96 25.41 -35.00 -20.41
N PHE A 97 26.71 -35.02 -20.08
CA PHE A 97 27.75 -34.30 -20.85
C PHE A 97 28.83 -35.21 -21.46
N ASP A 98 28.74 -36.53 -21.27
CA ASP A 98 29.81 -37.48 -21.61
C ASP A 98 29.53 -38.34 -22.87
N GLU A 99 28.76 -37.84 -23.85
CA GLU A 99 28.74 -38.44 -25.20
C GLU A 99 28.98 -37.40 -26.31
N GLU A 100 30.19 -37.45 -26.85
CA GLU A 100 30.51 -37.24 -28.26
C GLU A 100 31.62 -38.25 -28.58
N PRO A 101 31.60 -38.96 -29.73
CA PRO A 101 31.35 -38.32 -31.02
C PRO A 101 30.50 -39.12 -32.02
N GLY A 102 29.77 -38.40 -32.89
CA GLY A 102 29.59 -38.86 -34.27
C GLY A 102 28.18 -39.12 -34.78
N LEU A 103 27.12 -38.63 -34.12
CA LEU A 103 25.81 -38.59 -34.75
C LEU A 103 25.52 -37.19 -35.25
N SER A 104 25.68 -37.00 -36.56
CA SER A 104 25.19 -35.82 -37.27
C SER A 104 23.66 -35.78 -37.13
N ILE A 105 23.17 -35.20 -36.03
CA ILE A 105 21.80 -34.77 -35.92
C ILE A 105 21.69 -33.54 -36.82
N GLN A 106 21.50 -33.79 -38.12
CA GLN A 106 21.06 -32.77 -39.05
C GLN A 106 19.70 -32.30 -38.56
N THR A 107 19.69 -31.12 -37.97
CA THR A 107 18.45 -30.39 -37.78
C THR A 107 17.83 -30.15 -39.18
N PRO A 108 16.49 -30.25 -39.35
CA PRO A 108 15.83 -30.12 -40.65
C PRO A 108 16.09 -28.79 -41.39
N TRP A 109 16.71 -27.83 -40.72
CA TRP A 109 17.00 -26.48 -41.20
C TRP A 109 18.34 -26.36 -41.94
N GLN A 110 19.21 -27.39 -41.89
CA GLN A 110 20.56 -27.35 -42.48
C GLN A 110 20.66 -27.95 -43.90
N LYS A 111 19.54 -28.04 -44.64
CA LYS A 111 19.59 -28.36 -46.08
C LYS A 111 20.08 -27.13 -46.86
N ASN A 112 21.13 -27.35 -47.67
CA ASN A 112 21.68 -26.40 -48.63
C ASN A 112 20.57 -25.69 -49.40
N LYS A 113 20.52 -24.36 -49.27
CA LYS A 113 19.36 -23.52 -49.58
C LYS A 113 19.47 -22.83 -50.94
N ASP A 114 20.16 -23.41 -51.91
CA ASP A 114 20.41 -22.69 -53.17
C ASP A 114 19.89 -23.40 -54.44
N GLU A 115 19.38 -24.63 -54.38
CA GLU A 115 18.95 -25.35 -55.60
C GLU A 115 17.49 -25.86 -55.60
N GLU A 116 16.77 -25.87 -54.47
CA GLU A 116 15.39 -26.42 -54.40
C GLU A 116 14.27 -25.36 -54.54
N ASN A 117 14.58 -24.08 -54.72
CA ASN A 117 13.55 -23.02 -54.79
C ASN A 117 13.09 -22.72 -56.24
N ALA A 118 13.73 -23.30 -57.26
CA ALA A 118 13.33 -23.15 -58.65
C ALA A 118 12.20 -24.14 -59.05
N HIS A 119 12.19 -25.35 -58.49
CA HIS A 119 11.21 -26.39 -58.87
C HIS A 119 9.89 -26.36 -58.08
N LEU A 120 9.80 -25.64 -56.96
CA LEU A 120 8.59 -25.60 -56.13
C LEU A 120 7.58 -24.54 -56.58
N ARG A 121 8.01 -23.53 -57.36
CA ARG A 121 7.13 -22.45 -57.83
C ARG A 121 6.19 -22.87 -58.97
N GLU A 122 6.49 -23.96 -59.67
CA GLU A 122 5.68 -24.45 -60.79
C GLU A 122 4.58 -25.46 -60.38
N ARG A 123 4.63 -26.04 -59.18
CA ARG A 123 3.52 -26.86 -58.66
C ARG A 123 2.44 -25.99 -58.04
N LYS A 124 1.60 -25.40 -58.90
CA LYS A 124 0.34 -24.75 -58.51
C LYS A 124 -0.60 -25.76 -57.84
N GLY A 125 -0.65 -25.73 -56.51
CA GLY A 125 -1.90 -25.63 -55.76
C GLY A 125 -2.80 -26.87 -55.59
N VAL A 126 -2.36 -28.09 -55.89
CA VAL A 126 -3.15 -29.29 -55.55
C VAL A 126 -2.22 -30.36 -54.98
N ILE A 127 -2.11 -30.40 -53.66
CA ILE A 127 -1.79 -31.64 -52.94
C ILE A 127 -3.14 -32.32 -52.75
N GLU A 128 -3.35 -33.44 -53.43
CA GLU A 128 -4.61 -34.19 -53.40
C GLU A 128 -4.92 -34.60 -51.95
N GLY A 129 -5.99 -34.02 -51.37
CA GLY A 129 -6.40 -34.23 -49.98
C GLY A 129 -6.32 -33.00 -49.06
N VAL A 130 -5.65 -31.91 -49.46
CA VAL A 130 -5.62 -30.67 -48.65
C VAL A 130 -6.61 -29.64 -49.20
N PRO A 131 -7.58 -29.15 -48.39
CA PRO A 131 -8.54 -28.14 -48.82
C PRO A 131 -7.87 -26.89 -49.40
N GLN A 132 -8.39 -26.43 -50.55
CA GLN A 132 -7.92 -25.22 -51.21
C GLN A 132 -8.10 -24.01 -50.26
N GLY A 133 -7.01 -23.30 -49.96
CA GLY A 133 -6.98 -22.21 -48.97
C GLY A 133 -6.27 -22.55 -47.65
N PHE A 134 -6.02 -23.83 -47.35
CA PHE A 134 -5.35 -24.25 -46.10
C PHE A 134 -3.90 -23.72 -45.97
N PHE A 135 -3.19 -23.52 -47.10
CA PHE A 135 -1.80 -23.02 -47.12
C PHE A 135 -1.64 -21.60 -47.69
N ASP A 136 -2.64 -21.08 -48.39
CA ASP A 136 -2.56 -19.77 -49.07
C ASP A 136 -2.83 -18.59 -48.13
N ASP A 137 -3.27 -18.87 -46.89
CA ASP A 137 -3.63 -17.86 -45.90
C ASP A 137 -2.48 -17.43 -44.99
N LYS A 138 -1.25 -17.96 -45.10
CA LYS A 138 -0.16 -17.62 -44.15
C LYS A 138 0.05 -16.12 -43.94
N ARG A 139 -0.15 -15.31 -44.99
CA ARG A 139 -0.13 -13.84 -44.88
C ARG A 139 -1.37 -13.25 -44.22
N ARG A 140 -2.57 -13.76 -44.53
CA ARG A 140 -3.83 -13.33 -43.89
C ARG A 140 -3.86 -13.73 -42.42
N ASP A 141 -3.54 -14.97 -42.13
CA ASP A 141 -3.40 -15.56 -40.79
C ASP A 141 -2.33 -14.82 -39.95
N GLY A 142 -1.20 -14.47 -40.55
CA GLY A 142 -0.21 -13.58 -39.91
C GLY A 142 -0.76 -12.18 -39.60
N MET A 143 -1.51 -11.56 -40.51
CA MET A 143 -2.12 -10.25 -40.26
C MET A 143 -3.26 -10.31 -39.23
N VAL A 144 -4.05 -11.39 -39.22
CA VAL A 144 -5.10 -11.62 -38.21
C VAL A 144 -4.49 -11.75 -36.83
N ARG A 145 -3.39 -12.52 -36.67
CA ARG A 145 -2.68 -12.60 -35.38
C ARG A 145 -2.09 -11.28 -34.94
N VAL A 146 -1.45 -10.53 -35.84
CA VAL A 146 -0.91 -9.19 -35.51
C VAL A 146 -2.03 -8.25 -35.08
N ARG A 147 -3.16 -8.27 -35.79
CA ARG A 147 -4.34 -7.48 -35.44
C ARG A 147 -4.89 -7.87 -34.07
N GLU A 148 -5.06 -9.16 -33.81
CA GLU A 148 -5.51 -9.68 -32.51
C GLU A 148 -4.56 -9.28 -31.38
N THR A 149 -3.24 -9.34 -31.59
CA THR A 149 -2.28 -8.89 -30.57
C THR A 149 -2.39 -7.39 -30.28
N ILE A 150 -2.61 -6.56 -31.31
CA ILE A 150 -2.80 -5.11 -31.13
C ILE A 150 -4.11 -4.82 -30.40
N GLU A 151 -5.20 -5.51 -30.77
CA GLU A 151 -6.50 -5.35 -30.12
C GLU A 151 -6.46 -5.82 -28.66
N ASN A 152 -5.81 -6.95 -28.37
CA ASN A 152 -5.63 -7.46 -27.00
C ASN A 152 -4.73 -6.53 -26.16
N GLU A 153 -3.65 -6.00 -26.72
CA GLU A 153 -2.78 -5.03 -26.04
C GLU A 153 -3.54 -3.73 -25.76
N ALA A 154 -4.34 -3.25 -26.71
CA ALA A 154 -5.19 -2.08 -26.52
C ALA A 154 -6.22 -2.31 -25.39
N GLN A 155 -6.88 -3.46 -25.37
CA GLN A 155 -7.81 -3.82 -24.29
C GLN A 155 -7.12 -3.87 -22.93
N MET A 156 -5.95 -4.49 -22.85
CA MET A 156 -5.18 -4.58 -21.61
C MET A 156 -4.73 -3.21 -21.11
N ASN A 157 -4.28 -2.33 -22.00
CA ASN A 157 -3.93 -0.95 -21.65
C ASN A 157 -5.16 -0.14 -21.21
N GLU A 158 -6.31 -0.30 -21.87
CA GLU A 158 -7.54 0.36 -21.47
C GLU A 158 -8.00 -0.06 -20.06
N GLU A 159 -7.94 -1.36 -19.74
CA GLU A 159 -8.28 -1.85 -18.40
C GLU A 159 -7.27 -1.34 -17.35
N TYR A 160 -5.99 -1.24 -17.70
CA TYR A 160 -4.98 -0.66 -16.82
C TYR A 160 -5.27 0.83 -16.56
N ASP A 161 -5.58 1.60 -17.59
CA ASP A 161 -5.94 3.02 -17.46
C ASP A 161 -7.27 3.23 -16.72
N ARG A 162 -8.21 2.27 -16.82
CA ARG A 162 -9.42 2.24 -15.99
C ARG A 162 -9.06 2.04 -14.52
N LEU A 163 -8.28 1.00 -14.20
CA LEU A 163 -7.87 0.69 -12.83
C LEU A 163 -7.07 1.83 -12.18
N MET A 164 -6.14 2.43 -12.90
CA MET A 164 -5.33 3.54 -12.38
C MET A 164 -6.19 4.79 -12.11
N ARG A 165 -7.20 5.05 -12.94
CA ARG A 165 -8.16 6.13 -12.68
C ARG A 165 -9.03 5.83 -11.48
N GLU A 166 -9.56 4.61 -11.37
CA GLU A 166 -10.40 4.19 -10.25
C GLU A 166 -9.65 4.28 -8.91
N LEU A 167 -8.40 3.83 -8.85
CA LEU A 167 -7.57 3.99 -7.65
C LEU A 167 -7.34 5.47 -7.29
N ASN A 168 -7.13 6.33 -8.29
CA ASN A 168 -6.94 7.76 -8.05
C ASN A 168 -8.22 8.43 -7.58
N GLU A 169 -9.36 8.06 -8.17
CA GLU A 169 -10.68 8.56 -7.78
C GLU A 169 -11.03 8.12 -6.36
N GLN A 170 -10.84 6.85 -6.02
CA GLN A 170 -11.05 6.35 -4.67
C GLN A 170 -10.16 7.06 -3.64
N ASN A 171 -8.88 7.27 -3.94
CA ASN A 171 -8.00 8.04 -3.05
C ASN A 171 -8.50 9.49 -2.85
N HIS A 172 -9.02 10.12 -3.91
CA HIS A 172 -9.57 11.46 -3.82
C HIS A 172 -10.89 11.50 -3.04
N GLU A 173 -11.74 10.50 -3.20
CA GLU A 173 -12.97 10.34 -2.40
C GLU A 173 -12.64 10.12 -0.92
N ASP A 174 -11.66 9.28 -0.61
CA ASP A 174 -11.20 9.03 0.75
C ASP A 174 -10.58 10.28 1.38
N GLU A 175 -9.80 11.06 0.62
CA GLU A 175 -9.25 12.35 1.06
C GLU A 175 -10.36 13.38 1.32
N ALA A 176 -11.32 13.51 0.40
CA ALA A 176 -12.47 14.40 0.57
C ALA A 176 -13.33 14.01 1.79
N LYS A 177 -13.51 12.72 2.03
CA LYS A 177 -14.23 12.22 3.20
C LYS A 177 -13.48 12.50 4.51
N ALA A 178 -12.16 12.37 4.51
CA ALA A 178 -11.35 12.70 5.68
C ALA A 178 -11.41 14.21 5.99
N GLU A 179 -11.40 15.06 4.96
CA GLU A 179 -11.59 16.50 5.12
C GLU A 179 -12.97 16.83 5.71
N GLU A 180 -14.03 16.17 5.24
CA GLU A 180 -15.38 16.33 5.82
C GLU A 180 -15.44 15.91 7.29
N GLU A 181 -14.78 14.81 7.68
CA GLU A 181 -14.72 14.35 9.07
C GLU A 181 -14.01 15.36 9.97
N ASP A 182 -12.88 15.92 9.51
CA ASP A 182 -12.15 16.96 10.23
C ASP A 182 -13.00 18.23 10.43
N GLU A 183 -13.80 18.61 9.43
CA GLU A 183 -14.76 19.72 9.51
C GLU A 183 -15.89 19.44 10.53
N GLN A 184 -16.46 18.23 10.51
CA GLN A 184 -17.48 17.82 11.48
C GLN A 184 -16.95 17.87 12.92
N ASP A 185 -15.73 17.40 13.14
CA ASP A 185 -15.05 17.45 14.42
C ASP A 185 -14.82 18.89 14.91
N ALA A 186 -14.48 19.80 13.99
CA ALA A 186 -14.36 21.22 14.31
C ALA A 186 -15.70 21.81 14.74
N LEU A 187 -16.77 21.52 14.00
CA LEU A 187 -18.13 21.96 14.33
C LEU A 187 -18.58 21.41 15.69
N PHE A 188 -18.27 20.15 16.00
CA PHE A 188 -18.64 19.55 17.29
C PHE A 188 -17.98 20.27 18.47
N ARG A 189 -16.69 20.64 18.34
CA ARG A 189 -15.98 21.45 19.35
C ARG A 189 -16.61 22.82 19.54
N ASP A 190 -17.01 23.47 18.45
CA ASP A 190 -17.64 24.79 18.48
C ASP A 190 -19.01 24.74 19.14
N ILE A 191 -19.81 23.71 18.85
CA ILE A 191 -21.10 23.48 19.51
C ILE A 191 -20.91 23.28 21.01
N SER A 192 -19.97 22.42 21.43
CA SER A 192 -19.69 22.20 22.85
C SER A 192 -19.30 23.50 23.56
N ASN A 193 -18.47 24.33 22.93
CA ASN A 193 -18.10 25.64 23.49
C ASN A 193 -19.29 26.59 23.57
N ALA A 194 -20.18 26.59 22.56
CA ALA A 194 -21.40 27.39 22.59
C ALA A 194 -22.34 26.96 23.71
N ASP A 195 -22.49 25.66 23.96
CA ASP A 195 -23.30 25.11 25.05
C ASP A 195 -22.74 25.52 26.41
N ASP A 196 -21.42 25.40 26.61
CA ASP A 196 -20.74 25.85 27.84
C ASP A 196 -20.94 27.35 28.08
N GLN A 197 -20.83 28.16 27.02
CA GLN A 197 -21.10 29.60 27.10
C GLN A 197 -22.56 29.86 27.47
N MET A 198 -23.50 29.16 26.83
CA MET A 198 -24.92 29.29 27.09
C MET A 198 -25.26 28.94 28.54
N GLU A 199 -24.71 27.87 29.09
CA GLU A 199 -24.89 27.50 30.50
C GLU A 199 -24.39 28.62 31.43
N ASN A 200 -23.20 29.15 31.15
CA ASN A 200 -22.63 30.25 31.94
C ASN A 200 -23.51 31.51 31.87
N TRP A 201 -24.01 31.86 30.69
CA TRP A 201 -24.94 32.99 30.53
C TRP A 201 -26.26 32.75 31.25
N MET A 202 -26.83 31.55 31.17
CA MET A 202 -28.04 31.18 31.91
C MET A 202 -27.85 31.33 33.41
N ARG A 203 -26.69 30.88 33.93
CA ARG A 203 -26.34 31.03 35.35
C ARG A 203 -26.21 32.49 35.75
N LEU A 204 -25.53 33.32 34.95
CA LEU A 204 -25.40 34.76 35.20
C LEU A 204 -26.78 35.45 35.21
N ASN A 205 -27.62 35.16 34.21
CA ASN A 205 -28.97 35.72 34.11
C ASN A 205 -29.84 35.34 35.32
N ALA A 206 -29.73 34.08 35.79
CA ALA A 206 -30.44 33.64 36.99
C ALA A 206 -30.00 34.41 38.24
N MET A 207 -28.70 34.66 38.40
CA MET A 207 -28.16 35.44 39.52
C MET A 207 -28.57 36.92 39.45
N GLU A 208 -28.62 37.50 38.25
CA GLU A 208 -29.09 38.87 38.02
C GLU A 208 -30.56 39.02 38.40
N LYS A 209 -31.42 38.10 37.95
CA LYS A 209 -32.84 38.08 38.35
C LYS A 209 -33.02 37.95 39.86
N LEU A 210 -32.24 37.09 40.52
CA LEU A 210 -32.28 36.95 41.97
C LEU A 210 -31.85 38.25 42.68
N LYS A 211 -30.78 38.90 42.19
CA LYS A 211 -30.30 40.18 42.71
C LYS A 211 -31.34 41.28 42.53
N GLU A 212 -31.95 41.37 41.35
CA GLU A 212 -32.99 42.35 41.04
C GLU A 212 -34.24 42.13 41.91
N ALA A 213 -34.71 40.90 42.05
CA ALA A 213 -35.82 40.56 42.93
C ALA A 213 -35.55 41.00 44.38
N ARG A 214 -34.35 40.71 44.91
CA ARG A 214 -33.95 41.16 46.26
C ARG A 214 -33.87 42.68 46.36
N LEU A 215 -33.37 43.37 45.33
CA LEU A 215 -33.34 44.82 45.29
C LEU A 215 -34.74 45.43 45.22
N GLN A 216 -35.69 44.80 44.53
CA GLN A 216 -37.10 45.22 44.52
C GLN A 216 -37.77 44.98 45.88
N GLU A 217 -37.44 43.90 46.59
CA GLU A 217 -37.95 43.62 47.93
C GLU A 217 -37.42 44.61 48.99
N VAL A 218 -36.14 44.97 48.91
CA VAL A 218 -35.49 45.94 49.82
C VAL A 218 -35.78 47.38 49.38
N GLY A 219 -36.06 47.57 48.09
CA GLY A 219 -36.53 48.80 47.46
C GLY A 219 -37.97 49.07 47.83
N ILE A 220 -38.12 49.69 49.00
CA ILE A 220 -39.26 50.54 49.37
C ILE A 220 -39.83 51.22 48.12
N VAL A 221 -41.12 50.97 47.91
CA VAL A 221 -42.07 51.80 47.17
C VAL A 221 -41.76 53.28 47.47
N PHE A 222 -41.26 54.00 46.48
CA PHE A 222 -41.40 55.46 46.42
C PHE A 222 -42.44 55.80 45.36
#